data_AF-A0A7C6BY86-F1
#
_entry.id   AF-A0A7C6BY86-F1
#
_cell.length_a   1.000
_cell.length_b   1.000
_cell.length_c   1.000
_cell.angle_alpha   90.00
_cell.angle_beta   90.00
_cell.angle_gamma   90.00
#
_symmetry.space_group_name_H-M   'P 1'
#
loop_
_entity.id
_entity.type
_entity.pdbx_description
1 polymer ?
#
loop_
_entity_poly.entity_id
_entity_poly.type
_entity_poly.pdbx_seq_one_letter_code
_entity_poly.pdbx_strand_id
1 'polypeptide(L)'
;MKRRIFGILLVLCMCLALFPMTVFAAPGEYSESDIKVINNIITNNGLNWPTAPEDGSSVPDVWSSRISWNTASPKQITKLRLISVNLTGILDVSGLTALEQLNCSYNQLTGLNVSGLTALTILDCPDNQLSELDVSSLTALTDLDCSYNQLTELDVSGLSNLTYIGVAYNWLTDVSAVIGHETDYSKCYLQYEPQYKFYTITNILTNIETDNPADRRFENDMTDYTATLAADTGYMLPEEIEVRVGGNPLIRNADYTYDSKSGELVIFGKKPAAVAFKPNCVASGGGSIPRINGNIEIEAAGVPIYSVSVEVSPEGSGSASANPNTGIVGTVITLSAEPDSGWQFKEWQIVEGTFGISENMFKMPASNVIVKAVFEEIPAVLEETVTFDPAGGKWEDGGDDPKIIQAKAGTEITIIEAPVKEGYEFEYWQGSKYQPGDKYQVPKGGHRFTAIWREIAATKPSDPAESTKPSETTTPTETVQTAPKTGENTGTYLIWSSILLVAAGGLLIVLRKQRTSKTN
;
A
#
# COMPACT_ATOMS: atom_id res chain seq x y z
N MET A 1 -15.52 66.39 -77.43
CA MET A 1 -15.61 66.43 -75.95
C MET A 1 -16.97 66.02 -75.38
N LYS A 2 -18.10 66.55 -75.88
CA LYS A 2 -19.43 66.34 -75.25
C LYS A 2 -19.92 64.87 -75.15
N ARG A 3 -19.62 63.99 -76.12
CA ARG A 3 -20.06 62.57 -76.07
C ARG A 3 -19.27 61.68 -75.09
N ARG A 4 -17.99 61.97 -74.84
CA ARG A 4 -17.17 61.21 -73.87
C ARG A 4 -17.50 61.59 -72.43
N ILE A 5 -17.85 62.85 -72.18
CA ILE A 5 -18.28 63.33 -70.87
C ILE A 5 -19.66 62.76 -70.51
N PHE A 6 -20.59 62.64 -71.47
CA PHE A 6 -21.90 62.05 -71.23
C PHE A 6 -21.82 60.55 -70.91
N GLY A 7 -20.95 59.80 -71.61
CA GLY A 7 -20.71 58.38 -71.30
C GLY A 7 -20.08 58.17 -69.93
N ILE A 8 -19.14 59.02 -69.52
CA ILE A 8 -18.52 58.96 -68.18
C ILE A 8 -19.52 59.34 -67.09
N LEU A 9 -20.37 60.36 -67.30
CA LEU A 9 -21.42 60.73 -66.34
C LEU A 9 -22.48 59.63 -66.17
N LEU A 10 -22.85 58.95 -67.27
CA LEU A 10 -23.86 57.89 -67.23
C LEU A 10 -23.33 56.61 -66.57
N VAL A 11 -22.04 56.31 -66.75
CA VAL A 11 -21.33 55.25 -66.02
C VAL A 11 -21.13 55.62 -64.55
N LEU A 12 -20.81 56.88 -64.21
CA LEU A 12 -20.74 57.33 -62.81
C LEU A 12 -22.11 57.27 -62.12
N CYS A 13 -23.19 57.66 -62.80
CA CYS A 13 -24.56 57.56 -62.28
C CYS A 13 -25.03 56.11 -62.11
N MET A 14 -24.67 55.20 -63.03
CA MET A 14 -24.96 53.77 -62.88
C MET A 14 -24.12 53.10 -61.80
N CYS A 15 -22.87 53.54 -61.58
CA CYS A 15 -22.04 53.05 -60.47
C CYS A 15 -22.52 53.57 -59.09
N LEU A 16 -23.15 54.74 -59.02
CA LEU A 16 -23.77 55.25 -57.78
C LEU A 16 -25.13 54.60 -57.47
N ALA A 17 -25.82 54.04 -58.47
CA ALA A 17 -27.12 53.37 -58.32
C ALA A 17 -27.03 51.86 -58.03
N LEU A 18 -25.82 51.29 -58.00
CA LEU A 18 -25.57 49.85 -57.78
C LEU A 18 -24.85 49.52 -56.46
N PHE A 19 -24.58 50.51 -55.61
CA PHE A 19 -24.38 50.18 -54.21
C PHE A 19 -25.74 49.82 -53.64
N PRO A 20 -25.95 48.61 -53.08
CA PRO A 20 -27.06 48.45 -52.17
C PRO A 20 -26.85 49.53 -51.12
N MET A 21 -27.74 50.52 -51.07
CA MET A 21 -27.98 51.23 -49.82
C MET A 21 -28.52 50.14 -48.88
N THR A 22 -27.62 49.34 -48.31
CA THR A 22 -27.82 48.91 -46.94
C THR A 22 -27.91 50.23 -46.21
N VAL A 23 -29.15 50.68 -46.03
CA VAL A 23 -29.50 51.57 -44.95
C VAL A 23 -28.97 50.82 -43.73
N PHE A 24 -27.74 51.12 -43.32
CA PHE A 24 -27.33 50.88 -41.96
C PHE A 24 -28.33 51.73 -41.19
N ALA A 25 -29.42 51.10 -40.74
CA ALA A 25 -30.23 51.68 -39.70
C ALA A 25 -29.23 52.14 -38.65
N ALA A 26 -29.30 53.40 -38.24
CA ALA A 26 -28.45 53.88 -37.17
C ALA A 26 -28.57 52.86 -36.02
N PRO A 27 -27.45 52.37 -35.45
CA PRO A 27 -27.52 51.39 -34.39
C PRO A 27 -28.49 51.93 -33.33
N GLY A 28 -29.36 51.05 -32.82
CA GLY A 28 -30.33 51.40 -31.78
C GLY A 28 -29.65 52.13 -30.62
N GLU A 29 -30.42 52.90 -29.85
CA GLU A 29 -29.89 53.59 -28.68
C GLU A 29 -29.31 52.58 -27.65
N TYR A 30 -29.81 51.35 -27.67
CA TYR A 30 -29.49 50.26 -26.75
C TYR A 30 -28.94 49.04 -27.50
N SER A 31 -28.08 48.27 -26.84
CA SER A 31 -27.44 47.09 -27.41
C SER A 31 -28.47 45.99 -27.74
N GLU A 32 -28.60 45.63 -29.01
CA GLU A 32 -29.52 44.58 -29.48
C GLU A 32 -29.31 43.25 -28.73
N SER A 33 -28.06 42.88 -28.44
CA SER A 33 -27.74 41.66 -27.69
C SER A 33 -28.25 41.71 -26.26
N ASP A 34 -28.11 42.86 -25.59
CA ASP A 34 -28.53 43.05 -24.21
C ASP A 34 -30.06 43.03 -24.11
N ILE A 35 -30.73 43.71 -25.05
CA ILE A 35 -32.19 43.68 -25.18
C ILE A 35 -32.70 42.24 -25.33
N LYS A 36 -32.05 41.46 -26.19
CA LYS A 36 -32.42 40.07 -26.41
C LYS A 36 -32.30 39.23 -25.14
N VAL A 37 -31.25 39.42 -24.34
CA VAL A 37 -31.10 38.75 -23.04
C VAL A 37 -32.27 39.09 -22.12
N ILE A 38 -32.61 40.38 -21.96
CA ILE A 38 -33.72 40.79 -21.09
C ILE A 38 -35.07 40.29 -21.58
N ASN A 39 -35.35 40.39 -22.89
CA ASN A 39 -36.57 39.87 -23.48
C ASN A 39 -36.71 38.36 -23.23
N ASN A 40 -35.63 37.59 -23.39
CA ASN A 40 -35.63 36.16 -23.09
C ASN A 40 -35.93 35.87 -21.62
N ILE A 41 -35.33 36.62 -20.68
CA ILE A 41 -35.60 36.47 -19.25
C ILE A 41 -37.08 36.71 -18.97
N ILE A 42 -37.66 37.77 -19.54
CA ILE A 42 -39.07 38.13 -19.39
C ILE A 42 -39.97 37.02 -19.93
N THR A 43 -39.75 36.56 -21.17
CA THR A 43 -40.62 35.58 -21.82
C THR A 43 -40.50 34.20 -21.20
N ASN A 44 -39.28 33.75 -20.89
CA ASN A 44 -39.04 32.40 -20.38
C ASN A 44 -39.54 32.21 -18.93
N ASN A 45 -39.64 33.30 -18.17
CA ASN A 45 -40.09 33.26 -16.77
C ASN A 45 -41.48 33.88 -16.58
N GLY A 46 -42.17 34.29 -17.66
CA GLY A 46 -43.50 34.88 -17.59
C GLY A 46 -43.57 36.15 -16.71
N LEU A 47 -42.51 36.96 -16.73
CA LEU A 47 -42.48 38.19 -15.93
C LEU A 47 -43.54 39.17 -16.41
N ASN A 48 -44.21 39.86 -15.49
CA ASN A 48 -45.15 40.93 -15.82
C ASN A 48 -44.44 42.24 -16.21
N TRP A 49 -43.43 42.15 -17.08
CA TRP A 49 -42.65 43.25 -17.61
C TRP A 49 -42.87 43.33 -19.13
N PRO A 50 -43.05 44.52 -19.71
CA PRO A 50 -43.06 44.68 -21.15
C PRO A 50 -41.67 44.35 -21.73
N THR A 51 -41.65 43.68 -22.88
CA THR A 51 -40.44 43.50 -23.71
C THR A 51 -40.11 44.79 -24.46
N ALA A 52 -38.85 44.92 -24.89
CA ALA A 52 -38.38 46.01 -25.74
C ALA A 52 -38.23 45.56 -27.21
N PRO A 53 -38.27 46.47 -28.20
CA PRO A 53 -37.95 46.15 -29.59
C PRO A 53 -36.53 45.59 -29.74
N GLU A 54 -36.37 44.47 -30.44
CA GLU A 54 -35.06 43.78 -30.59
C GLU A 54 -34.00 44.63 -31.31
N ASP A 55 -34.42 45.65 -32.07
CA ASP A 55 -33.54 46.61 -32.75
C ASP A 55 -32.87 47.62 -31.80
N GLY A 56 -33.18 47.57 -30.49
CA GLY A 56 -32.58 48.44 -29.48
C GLY A 56 -32.98 49.91 -29.62
N SER A 57 -34.04 50.23 -30.36
CA SER A 57 -34.50 51.60 -30.60
C SER A 57 -35.03 52.30 -29.34
N SER A 58 -35.56 51.56 -28.38
CA SER A 58 -36.14 52.09 -27.13
C SER A 58 -36.24 51.00 -26.05
N VAL A 59 -36.41 51.41 -24.79
CA VAL A 59 -36.67 50.50 -23.66
C VAL A 59 -37.88 50.99 -22.85
N PRO A 60 -38.68 50.09 -22.26
CA PRO A 60 -39.81 50.48 -21.43
C PRO A 60 -39.39 51.23 -20.15
N ASP A 61 -40.13 52.27 -19.77
CA ASP A 61 -39.83 53.09 -18.57
C ASP A 61 -39.69 52.26 -17.29
N VAL A 62 -40.45 51.17 -17.15
CA VAL A 62 -40.43 50.30 -15.97
C VAL A 62 -39.08 49.60 -15.75
N TRP A 63 -38.27 49.44 -16.80
CA TRP A 63 -36.93 48.88 -16.71
C TRP A 63 -35.97 49.79 -15.93
N SER A 64 -36.18 51.10 -15.90
CA SER A 64 -35.28 52.07 -15.24
C SER A 64 -35.07 51.82 -13.74
N SER A 65 -36.00 51.13 -13.08
CA SER A 65 -35.91 50.75 -11.66
C SER A 65 -35.11 49.47 -11.39
N ARG A 66 -34.66 48.80 -12.46
CA ARG A 66 -34.07 47.45 -12.43
C ARG A 66 -32.80 47.35 -13.28
N ILE A 67 -32.69 48.17 -14.31
CA ILE A 67 -31.62 48.14 -15.32
C ILE A 67 -30.95 49.51 -15.38
N SER A 68 -29.63 49.51 -15.21
CA SER A 68 -28.78 50.69 -15.47
C SER A 68 -27.96 50.46 -16.73
N TRP A 69 -27.66 51.55 -17.42
CA TRP A 69 -26.95 51.55 -18.69
C TRP A 69 -25.67 52.38 -18.59
N ASN A 70 -24.63 52.00 -19.35
CA ASN A 70 -23.47 52.86 -19.54
C ASN A 70 -23.78 54.04 -20.48
N THR A 71 -22.77 54.86 -20.75
CA THR A 71 -22.84 55.99 -21.69
C THR A 71 -22.34 55.64 -23.11
N ALA A 72 -22.13 54.35 -23.40
CA ALA A 72 -21.69 53.90 -24.72
C ALA A 72 -22.80 54.08 -25.78
N SER A 73 -22.43 53.93 -27.05
CA SER A 73 -23.36 53.94 -28.18
C SER A 73 -23.06 52.72 -29.07
N PRO A 74 -23.94 51.69 -29.08
CA PRO A 74 -25.19 51.58 -28.31
C PRO A 74 -24.95 51.43 -26.79
N LYS A 75 -25.92 51.84 -25.97
CA LYS A 75 -25.87 51.68 -24.51
C LYS A 75 -25.92 50.21 -24.13
N GLN A 76 -25.08 49.80 -23.18
CA GLN A 76 -25.04 48.42 -22.65
C GLN A 76 -25.40 48.40 -21.16
N ILE A 77 -25.93 47.27 -20.70
CA ILE A 77 -26.39 47.09 -19.32
C ILE A 77 -25.19 46.98 -18.39
N THR A 78 -25.14 47.84 -17.36
CA THR A 78 -24.12 47.82 -16.30
C THR A 78 -24.65 47.30 -14.97
N LYS A 79 -25.95 47.44 -14.72
CA LYS A 79 -26.58 46.90 -13.50
C LYS A 79 -27.88 46.23 -13.82
N LEU A 80 -28.10 45.05 -13.26
CA LEU A 80 -29.31 44.27 -13.42
C LEU A 80 -29.82 43.77 -12.06
N ARG A 81 -31.02 44.20 -11.68
CA ARG A 81 -31.71 43.80 -10.44
C ARG A 81 -32.92 42.95 -10.79
N LEU A 82 -32.88 41.68 -10.40
CA LEU A 82 -33.91 40.65 -10.62
C LEU A 82 -34.38 40.07 -9.27
N ILE A 83 -34.57 40.91 -8.26
CA ILE A 83 -34.90 40.47 -6.90
C ILE A 83 -36.37 40.10 -6.75
N SER A 84 -36.65 38.92 -6.20
CA SER A 84 -38.03 38.48 -5.88
C SER A 84 -38.98 38.57 -7.06
N VAL A 85 -38.52 38.21 -8.26
CA VAL A 85 -39.34 38.20 -9.48
C VAL A 85 -39.78 36.80 -9.88
N ASN A 86 -39.61 35.81 -8.99
CA ASN A 86 -39.99 34.41 -9.16
C ASN A 86 -39.32 33.72 -10.34
N LEU A 87 -38.04 34.00 -10.60
CA LEU A 87 -37.29 33.28 -11.63
C LEU A 87 -37.12 31.81 -11.23
N THR A 88 -37.16 30.93 -12.22
CA THR A 88 -36.96 29.47 -12.05
C THR A 88 -35.97 28.95 -13.08
N GLY A 89 -35.41 27.77 -12.84
CA GLY A 89 -34.48 27.15 -13.80
C GLY A 89 -33.15 27.89 -13.89
N ILE A 90 -32.60 28.01 -15.11
CA ILE A 90 -31.29 28.63 -15.35
C ILE A 90 -31.45 30.09 -15.76
N LEU A 91 -30.83 31.00 -15.02
CA LEU A 91 -30.66 32.39 -15.44
C LEU A 91 -29.38 32.51 -16.26
N ASP A 92 -29.51 32.82 -17.55
CA ASP A 92 -28.37 33.09 -18.43
C ASP A 92 -28.23 34.59 -18.71
N VAL A 93 -27.13 35.16 -18.22
CA VAL A 93 -26.76 36.57 -18.40
C VAL A 93 -25.38 36.73 -19.05
N SER A 94 -24.78 35.64 -19.53
CA SER A 94 -23.42 35.60 -20.09
C SER A 94 -23.20 36.58 -21.26
N GLY A 95 -24.28 36.96 -21.96
CA GLY A 95 -24.24 37.95 -23.04
C GLY A 95 -24.11 39.41 -22.60
N LEU A 96 -24.27 39.72 -21.31
CA LEU A 96 -24.24 41.09 -20.79
C LEU A 96 -22.81 41.53 -20.45
N THR A 97 -21.90 41.58 -21.43
CA THR A 97 -20.45 41.72 -21.21
C THR A 97 -20.01 43.00 -20.49
N ALA A 98 -20.86 44.03 -20.45
CA ALA A 98 -20.61 45.29 -19.73
C ALA A 98 -21.20 45.29 -18.30
N LEU A 99 -21.78 44.18 -17.84
CA LEU A 99 -22.44 44.09 -16.54
C LEU A 99 -21.42 44.20 -15.40
N GLU A 100 -21.62 45.18 -14.53
CA GLU A 100 -20.79 45.46 -13.37
C GLU A 100 -21.43 44.96 -12.07
N GLN A 101 -22.77 44.95 -12.01
CA GLN A 101 -23.53 44.54 -10.82
C GLN A 101 -24.73 43.68 -11.20
N LEU A 102 -24.79 42.46 -10.67
CA LEU A 102 -25.93 41.58 -10.80
C LEU A 102 -26.50 41.30 -9.41
N ASN A 103 -27.80 41.52 -9.25
CA ASN A 103 -28.52 41.04 -8.09
C ASN A 103 -29.74 40.22 -8.53
N CYS A 104 -29.70 38.91 -8.28
CA CYS A 104 -30.76 37.95 -8.59
C CYS A 104 -31.27 37.23 -7.33
N SER A 105 -31.18 37.89 -6.17
CA SER A 105 -31.58 37.34 -4.87
C SER A 105 -33.07 36.98 -4.78
N TYR A 106 -33.40 36.06 -3.87
CA TYR A 106 -34.77 35.69 -3.52
C TYR A 106 -35.58 35.16 -4.71
N ASN A 107 -35.03 34.19 -5.44
CA ASN A 107 -35.71 33.48 -6.53
C ASN A 107 -35.67 31.96 -6.31
N GLN A 108 -35.93 31.19 -7.37
CA GLN A 108 -35.92 29.72 -7.35
C GLN A 108 -34.98 29.20 -8.45
N LEU A 109 -33.86 29.89 -8.66
CA LEU A 109 -32.89 29.52 -9.70
C LEU A 109 -32.19 28.22 -9.31
N THR A 110 -32.14 27.27 -10.25
CA THR A 110 -31.37 26.02 -10.12
C THR A 110 -30.02 26.13 -10.82
N GLY A 111 -29.81 27.16 -11.63
CA GLY A 111 -28.51 27.46 -12.25
C GLY A 111 -28.36 28.95 -12.60
N LEU A 112 -27.12 29.41 -12.64
CA LEU A 112 -26.75 30.79 -12.95
C LEU A 112 -25.54 30.81 -13.88
N ASN A 113 -25.73 31.24 -15.13
CA ASN A 113 -24.64 31.38 -16.10
C ASN A 113 -24.16 32.83 -16.15
N VAL A 114 -23.02 33.09 -15.51
CA VAL A 114 -22.29 34.36 -15.46
C VAL A 114 -20.96 34.29 -16.22
N SER A 115 -20.78 33.30 -17.09
CA SER A 115 -19.54 33.13 -17.84
C SER A 115 -19.24 34.34 -18.72
N GLY A 116 -17.97 34.76 -18.75
CA GLY A 116 -17.50 35.86 -19.60
C GLY A 116 -17.78 37.26 -19.08
N LEU A 117 -18.40 37.40 -17.90
CA LEU A 117 -18.71 38.71 -17.29
C LEU A 117 -17.49 39.31 -16.57
N THR A 118 -16.41 39.57 -17.31
CA THR A 118 -15.12 40.03 -16.75
C THR A 118 -15.17 41.42 -16.11
N ALA A 119 -16.21 42.22 -16.38
CA ALA A 119 -16.46 43.53 -15.78
C ALA A 119 -17.26 43.45 -14.47
N LEU A 120 -17.78 42.28 -14.10
CA LEU A 120 -18.63 42.12 -12.93
C LEU A 120 -17.82 42.33 -11.64
N THR A 121 -18.29 43.27 -10.82
CA THR A 121 -17.68 43.65 -9.53
C THR A 121 -18.52 43.16 -8.35
N ILE A 122 -19.84 43.11 -8.51
CA ILE A 122 -20.78 42.67 -7.47
C ILE A 122 -21.69 41.58 -8.04
N LEU A 123 -21.71 40.44 -7.36
CA LEU A 123 -22.65 39.35 -7.64
C LEU A 123 -23.42 38.98 -6.37
N ASP A 124 -24.69 39.37 -6.33
CA ASP A 124 -25.64 38.95 -5.30
C ASP A 124 -26.58 37.89 -5.90
N CYS A 125 -26.53 36.68 -5.38
CA CYS A 125 -27.45 35.60 -5.70
C CYS A 125 -28.02 34.83 -4.49
N PRO A 126 -28.17 35.41 -3.28
CA PRO A 126 -28.68 34.66 -2.14
C PRO A 126 -30.16 34.26 -2.28
N ASP A 127 -30.56 33.27 -1.48
CA ASP A 127 -31.92 32.72 -1.44
C ASP A 127 -32.36 32.21 -2.82
N ASN A 128 -31.65 31.19 -3.30
CA ASN A 128 -31.91 30.45 -4.53
C ASN A 128 -31.72 28.93 -4.30
N GLN A 129 -31.68 28.13 -5.36
CA GLN A 129 -31.52 26.67 -5.31
C GLN A 129 -30.28 26.22 -6.10
N LEU A 130 -29.23 27.05 -6.14
CA LEU A 130 -28.01 26.76 -6.90
C LEU A 130 -27.22 25.62 -6.25
N SER A 131 -27.02 24.52 -6.96
CA SER A 131 -26.14 23.42 -6.53
C SER A 131 -24.69 23.59 -6.97
N GLU A 132 -24.47 24.42 -7.99
CA GLU A 132 -23.16 24.77 -8.54
C GLU A 132 -23.13 26.25 -8.92
N LEU A 133 -21.94 26.87 -8.85
CA LEU A 133 -21.72 28.25 -9.27
C LEU A 133 -20.28 28.42 -9.77
N ASP A 134 -20.12 28.60 -11.08
CA ASP A 134 -18.82 28.91 -11.69
C ASP A 134 -18.60 30.43 -11.75
N VAL A 135 -17.64 30.90 -10.94
CA VAL A 135 -17.20 32.30 -10.89
C VAL A 135 -15.81 32.52 -11.50
N SER A 136 -15.20 31.50 -12.08
CA SER A 136 -13.78 31.51 -12.49
C SER A 136 -13.41 32.64 -13.47
N SER A 137 -14.37 33.09 -14.29
CA SER A 137 -14.17 34.17 -15.27
C SER A 137 -14.34 35.59 -14.73
N LEU A 138 -14.80 35.75 -13.48
CA LEU A 138 -15.20 37.04 -12.91
C LEU A 138 -14.00 37.80 -12.30
N THR A 139 -12.94 38.04 -13.08
CA THR A 139 -11.65 38.55 -12.56
C THR A 139 -11.71 39.93 -11.88
N ALA A 140 -12.76 40.72 -12.12
CA ALA A 140 -12.98 42.02 -11.49
C ALA A 140 -13.83 41.95 -10.20
N LEU A 141 -14.31 40.76 -9.79
CA LEU A 141 -15.26 40.60 -8.70
C LEU A 141 -14.62 41.02 -7.36
N THR A 142 -15.30 41.92 -6.65
CA THR A 142 -14.92 42.41 -5.33
C THR A 142 -15.85 41.90 -4.24
N ASP A 143 -17.11 41.65 -4.58
CA ASP A 143 -18.17 41.25 -3.66
C ASP A 143 -18.99 40.10 -4.26
N LEU A 144 -19.00 38.97 -3.54
CA LEU A 144 -19.81 37.80 -3.88
C LEU A 144 -20.70 37.43 -2.69
N ASP A 145 -22.01 37.43 -2.87
CA ASP A 145 -22.94 36.79 -1.95
C ASP A 145 -23.72 35.69 -2.69
N CYS A 146 -23.47 34.44 -2.30
CA CYS A 146 -24.21 33.27 -2.76
C CYS A 146 -24.80 32.49 -1.57
N SER A 147 -25.09 33.17 -0.46
CA SER A 147 -25.67 32.57 0.74
C SER A 147 -27.06 31.96 0.47
N TYR A 148 -27.55 31.05 1.31
CA TYR A 148 -28.87 30.42 1.14
C TYR A 148 -29.05 29.77 -0.24
N ASN A 149 -28.13 28.88 -0.58
CA ASN A 149 -28.13 28.05 -1.79
C ASN A 149 -27.82 26.59 -1.42
N GLN A 150 -27.49 25.75 -2.40
CA GLN A 150 -27.22 24.32 -2.22
C GLN A 150 -25.79 23.94 -2.64
N LEU A 151 -24.86 24.92 -2.64
CA LEU A 151 -23.48 24.71 -3.11
C LEU A 151 -22.74 23.74 -2.20
N THR A 152 -22.04 22.75 -2.78
CA THR A 152 -21.17 21.82 -2.05
C THR A 152 -19.70 22.21 -2.09
N GLU A 153 -19.32 23.02 -3.07
CA GLU A 153 -17.98 23.61 -3.24
C GLU A 153 -18.10 24.96 -3.96
N LEU A 154 -17.07 25.80 -3.85
CA LEU A 154 -16.95 27.07 -4.54
C LEU A 154 -15.47 27.40 -4.81
N ASP A 155 -15.05 27.42 -6.07
CA ASP A 155 -13.69 27.82 -6.43
C ASP A 155 -13.62 29.33 -6.69
N VAL A 156 -12.83 30.04 -5.88
CA VAL A 156 -12.57 31.49 -6.00
C VAL A 156 -11.10 31.79 -6.34
N SER A 157 -10.32 30.79 -6.77
CA SER A 157 -8.89 30.93 -7.09
C SER A 157 -8.58 31.97 -8.16
N GLY A 158 -9.50 32.17 -9.10
CA GLY A 158 -9.38 33.18 -10.16
C GLY A 158 -9.72 34.62 -9.72
N LEU A 159 -10.21 34.82 -8.49
CA LEU A 159 -10.80 36.08 -8.03
C LEU A 159 -9.83 36.93 -7.19
N SER A 160 -8.77 37.44 -7.83
CA SER A 160 -7.69 38.16 -7.12
C SER A 160 -8.13 39.47 -6.46
N ASN A 161 -9.27 40.04 -6.85
CA ASN A 161 -9.80 41.30 -6.32
C ASN A 161 -10.90 41.10 -5.26
N LEU A 162 -11.24 39.86 -4.90
CA LEU A 162 -12.34 39.56 -3.99
C LEU A 162 -12.03 40.08 -2.59
N THR A 163 -12.94 40.88 -2.03
CA THR A 163 -12.81 41.48 -0.69
C THR A 163 -13.93 41.08 0.26
N TYR A 164 -15.05 40.61 -0.29
CA TYR A 164 -16.20 40.12 0.46
C TYR A 164 -16.72 38.82 -0.16
N ILE A 165 -16.97 37.84 0.69
CA ILE A 165 -17.57 36.56 0.31
C ILE A 165 -18.63 36.13 1.34
N GLY A 166 -19.86 35.99 0.89
CA GLY A 166 -21.00 35.45 1.62
C GLY A 166 -21.35 34.07 1.09
N VAL A 167 -21.13 33.03 1.89
CA VAL A 167 -21.46 31.63 1.54
C VAL A 167 -22.32 30.95 2.60
N ALA A 168 -22.91 31.72 3.51
CA ALA A 168 -23.70 31.19 4.62
C ALA A 168 -24.85 30.32 4.10
N TYR A 169 -25.28 29.30 4.86
CA TYR A 169 -26.45 28.50 4.49
C TYR A 169 -26.33 27.85 3.09
N ASN A 170 -25.16 27.30 2.79
CA ASN A 170 -24.93 26.38 1.67
C ASN A 170 -24.70 24.95 2.20
N TRP A 171 -24.44 23.99 1.32
CA TRP A 171 -24.11 22.60 1.67
C TRP A 171 -22.59 22.32 1.65
N LEU A 172 -21.77 23.35 1.91
CA LEU A 172 -20.32 23.27 1.99
C LEU A 172 -19.89 22.36 3.15
N THR A 173 -18.98 21.43 2.90
CA THR A 173 -18.50 20.49 3.94
C THR A 173 -17.72 21.20 5.04
N ASP A 174 -16.89 22.17 4.66
CA ASP A 174 -16.16 23.07 5.54
C ASP A 174 -15.54 24.21 4.72
N VAL A 175 -14.73 25.06 5.35
CA VAL A 175 -14.07 26.21 4.70
C VAL A 175 -13.08 25.82 3.59
N SER A 176 -12.56 24.60 3.57
CA SER A 176 -11.70 24.10 2.48
C SER A 176 -12.47 23.85 1.18
N ALA A 177 -13.80 23.74 1.24
CA ALA A 177 -14.65 23.68 0.06
C ALA A 177 -14.71 25.03 -0.69
N VAL A 178 -14.17 26.11 -0.10
CA VAL A 178 -13.90 27.37 -0.78
C VAL A 178 -12.42 27.44 -1.17
N ILE A 179 -12.11 27.30 -2.46
CA ILE A 179 -10.74 27.12 -2.95
C ILE A 179 -10.13 28.46 -3.39
N GLY A 180 -8.84 28.70 -3.09
CA GLY A 180 -8.01 29.60 -3.89
C GLY A 180 -7.77 31.03 -3.42
N HIS A 181 -8.24 31.45 -2.24
CA HIS A 181 -7.86 32.74 -1.67
C HIS A 181 -6.87 32.56 -0.50
N GLU A 182 -5.58 32.88 -0.72
CA GLU A 182 -4.61 33.06 0.37
C GLU A 182 -4.84 34.41 1.07
N THR A 183 -5.96 34.71 1.75
CA THR A 183 -6.01 35.85 2.70
C THR A 183 -7.31 35.95 3.51
N ASP A 184 -7.15 36.52 4.70
CA ASP A 184 -8.11 36.93 5.74
C ASP A 184 -9.64 36.76 5.53
N TYR A 185 -10.22 35.72 6.16
CA TYR A 185 -11.67 35.49 6.28
C TYR A 185 -12.35 36.30 7.43
N SER A 186 -11.74 37.38 7.91
CA SER A 186 -12.22 38.15 9.09
C SER A 186 -13.65 38.72 8.98
N LYS A 187 -14.27 38.69 7.80
CA LYS A 187 -15.64 39.17 7.55
C LYS A 187 -16.61 38.09 7.07
N CYS A 188 -16.20 36.82 7.06
CA CYS A 188 -17.08 35.72 6.64
C CYS A 188 -18.08 35.37 7.74
N TYR A 189 -19.37 35.47 7.41
CA TYR A 189 -20.44 34.88 8.21
C TYR A 189 -20.67 33.48 7.66
N LEU A 190 -20.08 32.48 8.30
CA LEU A 190 -20.29 31.07 7.96
C LEU A 190 -21.34 30.52 8.91
N GLN A 191 -22.55 30.31 8.41
CA GLN A 191 -23.53 29.49 9.10
C GLN A 191 -23.63 28.13 8.42
N TYR A 192 -23.46 27.12 9.25
CA TYR A 192 -23.38 25.73 8.93
C TYR A 192 -24.61 25.09 9.57
N GLU A 193 -25.46 24.46 8.76
CA GLU A 193 -26.70 23.81 9.19
C GLU A 193 -26.54 22.29 9.01
N PRO A 194 -26.70 21.47 10.07
CA PRO A 194 -26.57 20.05 9.93
C PRO A 194 -27.81 19.52 9.26
N GLN A 195 -27.66 18.99 8.05
CA GLN A 195 -28.67 18.12 7.48
C GLN A 195 -28.69 16.83 8.33
N TYR A 196 -29.55 16.77 9.34
CA TYR A 196 -29.76 15.60 10.20
C TYR A 196 -30.08 14.37 9.32
N LYS A 197 -29.11 13.48 9.12
CA LYS A 197 -29.35 12.18 8.51
C LYS A 197 -29.34 11.11 9.60
N PHE A 198 -30.43 10.36 9.68
CA PHE A 198 -30.53 9.18 10.52
C PHE A 198 -29.95 7.98 9.76
N TYR A 199 -29.06 7.23 10.39
CA TYR A 199 -28.64 5.91 9.91
C TYR A 199 -29.49 4.85 10.59
N THR A 200 -30.01 3.91 9.80
CA THR A 200 -30.59 2.68 10.35
C THR A 200 -29.51 1.59 10.32
N ILE A 201 -29.39 0.84 11.42
CA ILE A 201 -28.57 -0.37 11.48
C ILE A 201 -29.46 -1.57 11.17
N THR A 202 -29.02 -2.38 10.20
CA THR A 202 -29.63 -3.65 9.84
C THR A 202 -28.66 -4.78 10.16
N ASN A 203 -29.10 -5.70 11.02
CA ASN A 203 -28.32 -6.88 11.42
C ASN A 203 -28.81 -8.09 10.63
N ILE A 204 -27.94 -8.69 9.82
CA ILE A 204 -28.16 -9.94 9.09
C ILE A 204 -27.34 -11.02 9.79
N LEU A 205 -27.88 -11.53 10.90
CA LEU A 205 -27.20 -12.46 11.79
C LEU A 205 -27.82 -13.85 11.71
N THR A 206 -26.99 -14.90 11.66
CA THR A 206 -27.43 -16.30 11.67
C THR A 206 -26.69 -17.06 12.78
N ASN A 207 -27.41 -17.69 13.71
CA ASN A 207 -26.85 -18.43 14.86
C ASN A 207 -25.93 -17.62 15.80
N ILE A 208 -26.07 -16.29 15.76
CA ILE A 208 -25.42 -15.33 16.64
C ILE A 208 -26.42 -14.21 16.93
N GLU A 209 -26.28 -13.59 18.09
CA GLU A 209 -27.07 -12.44 18.53
C GLU A 209 -26.18 -11.23 18.79
N THR A 210 -26.80 -10.08 19.05
CA THR A 210 -26.09 -8.85 19.42
C THR A 210 -26.80 -8.18 20.59
N ASP A 211 -26.03 -7.57 21.48
CA ASP A 211 -26.51 -6.77 22.60
C ASP A 211 -27.18 -5.45 22.16
N ASN A 212 -27.09 -5.08 20.88
CA ASN A 212 -27.59 -3.83 20.35
C ASN A 212 -28.69 -4.10 19.29
N PRO A 213 -29.95 -3.71 19.54
CA PRO A 213 -31.02 -4.00 18.60
C PRO A 213 -30.82 -3.26 17.28
N ALA A 214 -31.27 -3.89 16.18
CA ALA A 214 -31.49 -3.19 14.92
C ALA A 214 -32.39 -1.97 15.15
N ASP A 215 -32.27 -0.93 14.32
CA ASP A 215 -33.02 0.35 14.41
C ASP A 215 -32.61 1.35 15.49
N ARG A 216 -31.40 1.25 16.09
CA ARG A 216 -30.86 2.38 16.85
C ARG A 216 -30.63 3.56 15.91
N ARG A 217 -31.41 4.62 16.07
CA ARG A 217 -31.19 5.90 15.37
C ARG A 217 -29.99 6.60 15.99
N PHE A 218 -28.91 6.72 15.24
CA PHE A 218 -27.81 7.60 15.64
C PHE A 218 -28.25 9.03 15.39
N GLU A 219 -28.36 9.81 16.47
CA GLU A 219 -28.22 11.25 16.36
C GLU A 219 -26.75 11.54 16.05
N ASN A 220 -26.52 12.61 15.31
CA ASN A 220 -25.28 12.99 14.65
C ASN A 220 -24.15 13.38 15.63
N ASP A 221 -23.91 12.58 16.67
CA ASP A 221 -22.95 12.85 17.75
C ASP A 221 -21.52 12.41 17.40
N MET A 222 -21.33 11.78 16.24
CA MET A 222 -20.02 11.35 15.75
C MET A 222 -19.34 10.35 16.70
N THR A 223 -20.12 9.61 17.48
CA THR A 223 -19.60 8.55 18.36
C THR A 223 -19.41 7.25 17.60
N ASP A 224 -18.43 6.46 18.05
CA ASP A 224 -18.24 5.11 17.54
C ASP A 224 -19.49 4.27 17.83
N TYR A 225 -19.92 3.49 16.84
CA TYR A 225 -20.92 2.47 17.09
C TYR A 225 -20.26 1.28 17.76
N THR A 226 -20.75 0.90 18.93
CA THR A 226 -20.31 -0.31 19.63
C THR A 226 -21.43 -1.33 19.74
N ALA A 227 -21.06 -2.59 19.57
CA ALA A 227 -21.91 -3.74 19.80
C ALA A 227 -21.06 -4.93 20.26
N THR A 228 -21.68 -5.85 20.96
CA THR A 228 -21.10 -7.15 21.32
C THR A 228 -21.91 -8.23 20.62
N LEU A 229 -21.26 -9.01 19.77
CA LEU A 229 -21.84 -10.21 19.16
C LEU A 229 -21.67 -11.40 20.11
N ALA A 230 -22.70 -12.22 20.26
CA ALA A 230 -22.64 -13.46 21.03
C ALA A 230 -23.09 -14.63 20.16
N ALA A 231 -22.43 -15.78 20.30
CA ALA A 231 -22.82 -16.97 19.55
C ALA A 231 -23.92 -17.76 20.27
N ASP A 232 -24.85 -18.30 19.49
CA ASP A 232 -25.90 -19.16 20.03
C ASP A 232 -25.31 -20.46 20.60
N THR A 233 -26.09 -21.13 21.44
CA THR A 233 -25.68 -22.43 22.01
C THR A 233 -25.33 -23.42 20.90
N GLY A 234 -24.10 -23.96 20.93
CA GLY A 234 -23.59 -24.88 19.91
C GLY A 234 -22.89 -24.20 18.73
N TYR A 235 -22.67 -22.89 18.80
CA TYR A 235 -21.93 -22.11 17.81
C TYR A 235 -20.81 -21.28 18.47
N MET A 236 -19.81 -20.92 17.68
CA MET A 236 -18.78 -19.95 18.01
C MET A 236 -18.82 -18.77 17.02
N LEU A 237 -18.28 -17.63 17.45
CA LEU A 237 -18.19 -16.45 16.59
C LEU A 237 -17.25 -16.70 15.40
N PRO A 238 -17.56 -16.17 14.20
CA PRO A 238 -16.69 -16.29 13.02
C PRO A 238 -15.39 -15.50 13.19
N GLU A 239 -14.32 -15.89 12.49
CA GLU A 239 -13.06 -15.13 12.50
C GLU A 239 -13.18 -13.77 11.77
N GLU A 240 -14.10 -13.67 10.80
CA GLU A 240 -14.35 -12.48 9.99
C GLU A 240 -15.86 -12.20 9.88
N ILE A 241 -16.20 -10.92 9.77
CA ILE A 241 -17.57 -10.42 9.55
C ILE A 241 -17.53 -9.37 8.45
N GLU A 242 -18.66 -9.15 7.78
CA GLU A 242 -18.80 -8.11 6.78
C GLU A 242 -19.64 -6.95 7.32
N VAL A 243 -19.14 -5.73 7.14
CA VAL A 243 -19.84 -4.49 7.49
C VAL A 243 -19.94 -3.63 6.24
N ARG A 244 -21.13 -3.16 5.90
CA ARG A 244 -21.37 -2.31 4.73
C ARG A 244 -22.05 -1.01 5.10
N VAL A 245 -21.84 0.03 4.30
CA VAL A 245 -22.64 1.26 4.35
C VAL A 245 -23.14 1.64 2.97
N GLY A 246 -24.46 1.74 2.84
CA GLY A 246 -25.11 1.98 1.54
C GLY A 246 -24.75 0.94 0.49
N GLY A 247 -24.55 -0.32 0.92
CA GLY A 247 -24.12 -1.43 0.08
C GLY A 247 -22.62 -1.50 -0.20
N ASN A 248 -21.80 -0.56 0.27
CA ASN A 248 -20.35 -0.58 0.09
C ASN A 248 -19.65 -1.22 1.29
N PRO A 249 -18.75 -2.21 1.12
CA PRO A 249 -18.02 -2.84 2.22
C PRO A 249 -17.05 -1.87 2.88
N LEU A 250 -16.99 -1.93 4.21
CA LEU A 250 -16.03 -1.23 5.05
C LEU A 250 -14.74 -2.04 5.21
N ILE A 251 -13.63 -1.36 5.48
CA ILE A 251 -12.31 -1.96 5.63
C ILE A 251 -12.00 -2.20 7.12
N ARG A 252 -11.78 -3.46 7.49
CA ARG A 252 -11.37 -3.83 8.86
C ARG A 252 -10.05 -3.14 9.24
N ASN A 253 -9.97 -2.66 10.48
CA ASN A 253 -8.91 -1.85 11.08
C ASN A 253 -8.75 -0.41 10.55
N ALA A 254 -9.49 -0.03 9.51
CA ALA A 254 -9.51 1.35 9.02
C ALA A 254 -10.86 2.04 9.28
N ASP A 255 -11.95 1.29 9.14
CA ASP A 255 -13.33 1.74 9.30
C ASP A 255 -14.02 1.10 10.51
N TYR A 256 -13.63 -0.11 10.88
CA TYR A 256 -14.16 -0.83 12.04
C TYR A 256 -13.17 -1.83 12.61
N THR A 257 -13.36 -2.24 13.86
CA THR A 257 -12.67 -3.37 14.51
C THR A 257 -13.67 -4.42 14.96
N TYR A 258 -13.24 -5.68 14.93
CA TYR A 258 -14.00 -6.83 15.40
C TYR A 258 -13.06 -7.83 16.07
N ASP A 259 -13.39 -8.29 17.27
CA ASP A 259 -12.69 -9.37 17.98
C ASP A 259 -13.61 -10.59 18.12
N SER A 260 -13.24 -11.70 17.48
CA SER A 260 -14.01 -12.95 17.52
C SER A 260 -13.97 -13.68 18.86
N LYS A 261 -13.08 -13.30 19.78
CA LYS A 261 -13.01 -13.89 21.13
C LYS A 261 -13.96 -13.22 22.11
N SER A 262 -14.04 -11.89 22.07
CA SER A 262 -14.92 -11.11 22.95
C SER A 262 -16.27 -10.81 22.32
N GLY A 263 -16.36 -10.87 20.99
CA GLY A 263 -17.51 -10.41 20.22
C GLY A 263 -17.57 -8.90 20.03
N GLU A 264 -16.60 -8.15 20.54
CA GLU A 264 -16.58 -6.69 20.49
C GLU A 264 -16.45 -6.19 19.04
N LEU A 265 -17.43 -5.40 18.61
CA LEU A 265 -17.50 -4.71 17.34
C LEU A 265 -17.53 -3.20 17.60
N VAL A 266 -16.59 -2.48 16.99
CA VAL A 266 -16.54 -1.02 17.01
C VAL A 266 -16.47 -0.52 15.57
N ILE A 267 -17.49 0.20 15.10
CA ILE A 267 -17.46 0.90 13.81
C ILE A 267 -17.10 2.36 14.10
N PHE A 268 -16.00 2.83 13.53
CA PHE A 268 -15.42 4.12 13.87
C PHE A 268 -16.26 5.26 13.30
N GLY A 269 -16.67 6.18 14.19
CA GLY A 269 -17.20 7.47 13.81
C GLY A 269 -16.08 8.29 13.16
N LYS A 270 -16.03 8.35 11.84
CA LYS A 270 -14.99 9.14 11.15
C LYS A 270 -15.27 10.63 11.27
N LYS A 271 -14.61 11.27 12.25
CA LYS A 271 -14.42 12.72 12.29
C LYS A 271 -13.38 13.10 11.22
N PRO A 272 -13.63 14.09 10.36
CA PRO A 272 -12.60 14.71 9.54
C PRO A 272 -11.51 15.26 10.40
N ALA A 273 -10.30 15.27 9.84
CA ALA A 273 -9.22 16.06 10.38
C ALA A 273 -9.70 17.50 10.59
N ALA A 274 -9.72 17.95 11.85
CA ALA A 274 -10.08 19.31 12.19
C ALA A 274 -9.04 20.25 11.57
N VAL A 275 -9.44 21.02 10.56
CA VAL A 275 -8.64 22.14 10.06
C VAL A 275 -8.76 23.27 11.09
N ALA A 276 -7.62 23.74 11.61
CA ALA A 276 -7.58 24.72 12.70
C ALA A 276 -8.24 26.06 12.29
N PHE A 277 -9.29 26.45 13.01
CA PHE A 277 -9.97 27.74 12.84
C PHE A 277 -9.13 28.90 13.40
N LYS A 278 -9.09 30.03 12.69
CA LYS A 278 -8.61 31.32 13.21
C LYS A 278 -9.78 32.20 13.72
N PRO A 279 -9.54 33.16 14.64
CA PRO A 279 -10.51 33.57 15.67
C PRO A 279 -11.67 34.50 15.25
N ASN A 280 -11.86 34.82 13.96
CA ASN A 280 -12.80 35.89 13.56
C ASN A 280 -14.00 35.43 12.71
N CYS A 281 -14.11 34.15 12.38
CA CYS A 281 -15.36 33.62 11.82
C CYS A 281 -16.25 33.18 13.00
N VAL A 282 -17.38 33.85 13.21
CA VAL A 282 -18.41 33.36 14.13
C VAL A 282 -19.08 32.17 13.46
N ALA A 283 -18.56 30.97 13.71
CA ALA A 283 -19.29 29.74 13.45
C ALA A 283 -20.43 29.66 14.48
N SER A 284 -21.63 30.09 14.10
CA SER A 284 -22.84 29.63 14.78
C SER A 284 -23.13 28.22 14.26
N GLY A 285 -22.97 27.25 15.16
CA GLY A 285 -22.75 25.84 14.83
C GLY A 285 -23.92 25.10 14.17
N GLY A 286 -23.55 23.98 13.52
CA GLY A 286 -24.46 22.96 13.00
C GLY A 286 -23.94 22.07 11.84
N GLY A 287 -23.39 20.88 12.14
CA GLY A 287 -22.72 19.84 11.31
C GLY A 287 -23.12 19.37 9.86
N SER A 288 -22.26 19.43 8.83
CA SER A 288 -21.90 18.30 7.96
C SER A 288 -20.39 18.16 7.68
N ILE A 289 -19.76 17.24 8.41
CA ILE A 289 -18.53 16.54 8.03
C ILE A 289 -18.86 15.44 6.98
N PRO A 290 -17.90 14.93 6.18
CA PRO A 290 -18.09 14.07 5.02
C PRO A 290 -18.94 12.84 5.31
N ARG A 291 -19.79 12.54 4.34
CA ARG A 291 -20.92 11.63 4.40
C ARG A 291 -20.45 10.18 4.22
N ILE A 292 -20.87 9.29 5.10
CA ILE A 292 -21.06 7.89 4.73
C ILE A 292 -22.52 7.82 4.25
N ASN A 293 -22.80 7.65 2.96
CA ASN A 293 -24.20 7.59 2.50
C ASN A 293 -24.72 6.15 2.62
N GLY A 294 -25.74 5.92 3.46
CA GLY A 294 -26.57 4.71 3.46
C GLY A 294 -26.75 4.04 4.83
N ASN A 295 -27.68 3.08 4.94
CA ASN A 295 -27.84 2.25 6.13
C ASN A 295 -26.57 1.45 6.41
N ILE A 296 -26.30 1.16 7.68
CA ILE A 296 -25.21 0.28 8.09
C ILE A 296 -25.77 -1.14 8.12
N GLU A 297 -25.12 -2.06 7.42
CA GLU A 297 -25.47 -3.48 7.40
C GLU A 297 -24.33 -4.28 8.05
N ILE A 298 -24.67 -5.12 9.03
CA ILE A 298 -23.74 -6.04 9.67
C ILE A 298 -24.18 -7.46 9.32
N GLU A 299 -23.34 -8.17 8.58
CA GLU A 299 -23.60 -9.54 8.14
C GLU A 299 -22.59 -10.50 8.78
N ALA A 300 -23.10 -11.47 9.53
CA ALA A 300 -22.28 -12.46 10.22
C ALA A 300 -23.06 -13.76 10.50
N ALA A 301 -22.35 -14.89 10.45
CA ALA A 301 -22.93 -16.21 10.71
C ALA A 301 -22.07 -16.99 11.71
N GLY A 302 -22.70 -17.54 12.74
CA GLY A 302 -22.06 -18.39 13.73
C GLY A 302 -21.54 -19.67 13.10
N VAL A 303 -20.36 -20.09 13.53
CA VAL A 303 -19.72 -21.33 13.09
C VAL A 303 -20.11 -22.44 14.07
N PRO A 304 -20.69 -23.56 13.62
CA PRO A 304 -21.05 -24.66 14.51
C PRO A 304 -19.86 -25.20 15.32
N ILE A 305 -20.10 -25.48 16.60
CA ILE A 305 -19.15 -26.19 17.47
C ILE A 305 -19.32 -27.68 17.23
N TYR A 306 -18.48 -28.25 16.36
CA TYR A 306 -18.28 -29.70 16.29
C TYR A 306 -16.89 -30.04 16.82
N SER A 307 -16.81 -30.97 17.77
CA SER A 307 -15.54 -31.57 18.16
C SER A 307 -15.05 -32.45 17.01
N VAL A 308 -13.96 -32.05 16.39
CA VAL A 308 -13.28 -32.85 15.36
C VAL A 308 -12.11 -33.60 16.00
N SER A 309 -11.77 -34.77 15.45
CA SER A 309 -10.71 -35.65 15.97
C SER A 309 -9.47 -35.65 15.10
N VAL A 310 -8.31 -35.83 15.74
CA VAL A 310 -7.01 -36.05 15.11
C VAL A 310 -6.62 -37.50 15.35
N GLU A 311 -6.47 -38.27 14.28
CA GLU A 311 -5.84 -39.59 14.35
C GLU A 311 -4.37 -39.47 13.96
N VAL A 312 -3.48 -39.97 14.80
CA VAL A 312 -2.04 -40.02 14.53
C VAL A 312 -1.58 -41.46 14.49
N SER A 313 -0.89 -41.85 13.42
CA SER A 313 -0.32 -43.19 13.28
C SER A 313 1.17 -43.12 12.92
N PRO A 314 2.04 -43.97 13.52
CA PRO A 314 3.43 -44.08 13.11
C PRO A 314 3.58 -44.97 11.86
N GLU A 315 4.49 -44.60 10.96
CA GLU A 315 5.02 -45.46 9.89
C GLU A 315 6.53 -45.65 10.08
N GLY A 316 6.98 -46.90 10.18
CA GLY A 316 8.33 -47.25 10.63
C GLY A 316 8.34 -47.66 12.10
N SER A 317 9.49 -47.48 12.78
CA SER A 317 9.65 -47.79 14.22
C SER A 317 9.71 -46.51 15.06
N GLY A 318 8.67 -46.30 15.87
CA GLY A 318 8.55 -45.17 16.77
C GLY A 318 7.11 -45.02 17.28
N SER A 319 6.89 -43.99 18.10
CA SER A 319 5.56 -43.63 18.60
C SER A 319 5.17 -42.21 18.20
N ALA A 320 3.88 -41.98 17.98
CA ALA A 320 3.37 -40.68 17.59
C ALA A 320 2.03 -40.38 18.26
N SER A 321 1.78 -39.10 18.59
CA SER A 321 0.56 -38.66 19.24
C SER A 321 0.22 -37.21 18.91
N ALA A 322 -1.04 -36.83 19.20
CA ALA A 322 -1.54 -35.45 19.15
C ALA A 322 -2.08 -35.05 20.52
N ASN A 323 -1.80 -33.83 20.95
CA ASN A 323 -2.34 -33.26 22.18
C ASN A 323 -2.83 -31.81 21.95
N PRO A 324 -4.13 -31.53 22.17
CA PRO A 324 -5.20 -32.51 22.35
C PRO A 324 -5.45 -33.33 21.06
N ASN A 325 -6.06 -34.50 21.16
CA ASN A 325 -6.43 -35.34 19.99
C ASN A 325 -7.87 -35.10 19.50
N THR A 326 -8.59 -34.21 20.16
CA THR A 326 -9.92 -33.71 19.78
C THR A 326 -9.98 -32.23 20.10
N GLY A 327 -10.75 -31.47 19.33
CA GLY A 327 -10.87 -30.02 19.56
C GLY A 327 -11.88 -29.38 18.63
N ILE A 328 -12.20 -28.12 18.91
CA ILE A 328 -12.99 -27.28 18.00
C ILE A 328 -12.08 -26.67 16.93
N VAL A 329 -12.67 -26.17 15.84
CA VAL A 329 -11.93 -25.48 14.77
C VAL A 329 -11.05 -24.37 15.36
N GLY A 330 -9.80 -24.27 14.89
CA GLY A 330 -8.81 -23.31 15.36
C GLY A 330 -8.03 -23.73 16.60
N THR A 331 -8.44 -24.81 17.31
CA THR A 331 -7.67 -25.37 18.43
C THR A 331 -6.26 -25.70 17.98
N VAL A 332 -5.26 -25.26 18.73
CA VAL A 332 -3.87 -25.58 18.43
C VAL A 332 -3.58 -27.01 18.88
N ILE A 333 -3.19 -27.85 17.93
CA ILE A 333 -2.81 -29.24 18.15
C ILE A 333 -1.30 -29.33 18.12
N THR A 334 -0.70 -29.92 19.16
CA THR A 334 0.72 -30.25 19.20
C THR A 334 0.90 -31.73 18.89
N LEU A 335 1.75 -32.01 17.92
CA LEU A 335 2.16 -33.35 17.52
C LEU A 335 3.46 -33.74 18.24
N SER A 336 3.60 -35.01 18.56
CA SER A 336 4.82 -35.57 19.15
C SER A 336 5.18 -36.85 18.43
N ALA A 337 6.46 -37.00 18.09
CA ALA A 337 7.02 -38.19 17.45
C ALA A 337 8.31 -38.59 18.18
N GLU A 338 8.35 -39.80 18.71
CA GLU A 338 9.50 -40.36 19.42
C GLU A 338 10.00 -41.59 18.64
N PRO A 339 11.16 -41.52 17.96
CA PRO A 339 11.71 -42.65 17.23
C PRO A 339 12.22 -43.75 18.17
N ASP A 340 12.09 -45.02 17.75
CA ASP A 340 12.74 -46.13 18.44
C ASP A 340 14.26 -46.13 18.19
N SER A 341 15.00 -46.89 19.01
CA SER A 341 16.45 -47.03 18.84
C SER A 341 16.83 -47.49 17.43
N GLY A 342 17.77 -46.77 16.79
CA GLY A 342 18.20 -47.04 15.42
C GLY A 342 17.33 -46.40 14.34
N TRP A 343 16.31 -45.61 14.72
CA TRP A 343 15.45 -44.85 13.81
C TRP A 343 15.54 -43.35 14.13
N GLN A 344 15.16 -42.53 13.15
CA GLN A 344 15.02 -41.08 13.30
C GLN A 344 13.67 -40.63 12.73
N PHE A 345 13.11 -39.57 13.31
CA PHE A 345 11.93 -38.92 12.74
C PHE A 345 12.30 -38.23 11.43
N LYS A 346 11.52 -38.49 10.38
CA LYS A 346 11.73 -37.92 9.04
C LYS A 346 10.84 -36.72 8.82
N GLU A 347 9.52 -36.94 8.83
CA GLU A 347 8.53 -35.90 8.53
C GLU A 347 7.11 -36.29 8.99
N TRP A 348 6.24 -35.28 9.04
CA TRP A 348 4.80 -35.48 9.17
C TRP A 348 4.15 -35.53 7.79
N GLN A 349 3.29 -36.53 7.57
CA GLN A 349 2.50 -36.64 6.35
C GLN A 349 1.01 -36.46 6.67
N ILE A 350 0.34 -35.57 5.95
CA ILE A 350 -1.10 -35.37 6.05
C ILE A 350 -1.79 -36.41 5.16
N VAL A 351 -2.58 -37.29 5.77
CA VAL A 351 -3.32 -38.35 5.07
C VAL A 351 -4.73 -37.86 4.71
N GLU A 352 -5.38 -37.14 5.62
CA GLU A 352 -6.70 -36.55 5.41
C GLU A 352 -6.75 -35.13 5.99
N GLY A 353 -7.25 -34.18 5.19
CA GLY A 353 -7.37 -32.76 5.54
C GLY A 353 -6.49 -31.85 4.66
N THR A 354 -6.76 -30.54 4.72
CA THR A 354 -5.98 -29.51 4.00
C THR A 354 -5.53 -28.42 4.98
N PHE A 355 -4.32 -28.58 5.53
CA PHE A 355 -3.71 -27.67 6.50
C PHE A 355 -2.18 -27.76 6.40
N GLY A 356 -1.48 -26.84 7.06
CA GLY A 356 -0.02 -26.89 7.20
C GLY A 356 0.38 -27.30 8.61
N ILE A 357 1.46 -28.10 8.72
CA ILE A 357 2.11 -28.39 9.99
C ILE A 357 3.39 -27.56 10.06
N SER A 358 3.55 -26.79 11.13
CA SER A 358 4.75 -25.99 11.41
C SER A 358 5.15 -26.20 12.85
N GLU A 359 6.44 -26.43 13.11
CA GLU A 359 6.96 -26.63 14.48
C GLU A 359 6.21 -27.73 15.25
N ASN A 360 5.83 -28.83 14.56
CA ASN A 360 5.00 -29.91 15.09
C ASN A 360 3.61 -29.44 15.59
N MET A 361 3.09 -28.34 15.06
CA MET A 361 1.81 -27.77 15.45
C MET A 361 0.95 -27.43 14.24
N PHE A 362 -0.36 -27.50 14.40
CA PHE A 362 -1.33 -26.98 13.43
C PHE A 362 -2.60 -26.48 14.13
N LYS A 363 -3.41 -25.68 13.43
CA LYS A 363 -4.75 -25.29 13.88
C LYS A 363 -5.79 -26.27 13.34
N MET A 364 -6.64 -26.77 14.21
CA MET A 364 -7.68 -27.76 13.87
C MET A 364 -8.61 -27.24 12.76
N PRO A 365 -8.78 -27.95 11.63
CA PRO A 365 -9.67 -27.52 10.56
C PRO A 365 -11.14 -27.87 10.84
N ALA A 366 -12.04 -27.53 9.92
CA ALA A 366 -13.49 -27.78 10.04
C ALA A 366 -13.92 -29.26 9.94
N SER A 367 -12.97 -30.19 9.77
CA SER A 367 -13.22 -31.63 9.61
C SER A 367 -12.17 -32.45 10.36
N ASN A 368 -12.44 -33.74 10.58
CA ASN A 368 -11.48 -34.67 11.16
C ASN A 368 -10.22 -34.76 10.29
N VAL A 369 -9.08 -35.01 10.92
CA VAL A 369 -7.80 -35.11 10.21
C VAL A 369 -7.05 -36.37 10.60
N ILE A 370 -6.30 -36.89 9.64
CA ILE A 370 -5.41 -38.04 9.84
C ILE A 370 -3.99 -37.58 9.49
N VAL A 371 -3.08 -37.72 10.45
CA VAL A 371 -1.67 -37.37 10.30
C VAL A 371 -0.83 -38.61 10.57
N LYS A 372 0.26 -38.74 9.84
CA LYS A 372 1.20 -39.84 9.98
C LYS A 372 2.60 -39.33 10.33
N ALA A 373 3.23 -39.93 11.33
CA ALA A 373 4.65 -39.71 11.63
C ALA A 373 5.48 -40.71 10.82
N VAL A 374 6.35 -40.24 9.95
CA VAL A 374 7.24 -41.11 9.17
C VAL A 374 8.59 -41.19 9.88
N PHE A 375 9.02 -42.42 10.18
CA PHE A 375 10.33 -42.72 10.73
C PHE A 375 11.19 -43.43 9.67
N GLU A 376 12.50 -43.20 9.68
CA GLU A 376 13.45 -43.93 8.85
C GLU A 376 14.65 -44.44 9.66
N GLU A 377 15.26 -45.54 9.23
CA GLU A 377 16.43 -46.12 9.89
C GLU A 377 17.63 -45.17 9.84
N ILE A 378 18.34 -45.03 10.96
CA ILE A 378 19.63 -44.33 11.01
C ILE A 378 20.65 -45.21 10.29
N PRO A 379 21.33 -44.71 9.23
CA PRO A 379 22.31 -45.51 8.52
C PRO A 379 23.44 -45.98 9.44
N ALA A 380 23.68 -47.30 9.48
CA ALA A 380 24.80 -47.86 10.22
C ALA A 380 26.13 -47.34 9.65
N VAL A 381 26.99 -46.83 10.53
CA VAL A 381 28.35 -46.45 10.17
C VAL A 381 29.18 -47.73 9.99
N LEU A 382 29.52 -48.06 8.74
CA LEU A 382 30.47 -49.14 8.44
C LEU A 382 31.90 -48.63 8.69
N GLU A 383 32.54 -49.13 9.76
CA GLU A 383 33.98 -48.97 9.99
C GLU A 383 34.75 -50.10 9.29
N GLU A 384 35.90 -49.75 8.73
CA GLU A 384 36.83 -50.67 8.08
C GLU A 384 38.00 -50.98 9.02
N THR A 385 38.55 -52.19 8.91
CA THR A 385 39.61 -52.67 9.78
C THR A 385 41.00 -52.48 9.14
N VAL A 386 41.89 -51.78 9.83
CA VAL A 386 43.32 -51.71 9.49
C VAL A 386 44.14 -52.50 10.52
N THR A 387 44.86 -53.52 10.07
CA THR A 387 45.64 -54.43 10.94
C THR A 387 47.15 -54.23 10.72
N PHE A 388 47.92 -54.21 11.80
CA PHE A 388 49.38 -54.14 11.81
C PHE A 388 49.97 -55.42 12.42
N ASP A 389 50.53 -56.29 11.58
CA ASP A 389 51.13 -57.56 11.99
C ASP A 389 52.64 -57.39 12.23
N PRO A 390 53.14 -57.64 13.46
CA PRO A 390 54.54 -57.42 13.80
C PRO A 390 55.50 -58.46 13.19
N ALA A 391 55.02 -59.52 12.52
CA ALA A 391 55.84 -60.48 11.79
C ALA A 391 57.05 -61.03 12.58
N GLY A 392 56.79 -61.43 13.82
CA GLY A 392 57.79 -61.96 14.76
C GLY A 392 58.61 -60.89 15.49
N GLY A 393 58.26 -59.61 15.40
CA GLY A 393 58.68 -58.57 16.34
C GLY A 393 57.75 -58.47 17.55
N LYS A 394 58.17 -57.72 18.56
CA LYS A 394 57.39 -57.42 19.77
C LYS A 394 57.15 -55.92 19.89
N TRP A 395 55.96 -55.54 20.33
CA TRP A 395 55.62 -54.15 20.62
C TRP A 395 56.29 -53.68 21.93
N GLU A 396 56.24 -52.38 22.22
CA GLU A 396 56.79 -51.80 23.47
C GLU A 396 56.20 -52.42 24.74
N ASP A 397 54.94 -52.87 24.66
CA ASP A 397 54.24 -53.58 25.75
C ASP A 397 54.69 -55.05 25.92
N GLY A 398 55.61 -55.53 25.07
CA GLY A 398 56.16 -56.88 25.07
C GLY A 398 55.31 -57.93 24.35
N GLY A 399 54.12 -57.56 23.84
CA GLY A 399 53.23 -58.44 23.08
C GLY A 399 53.62 -58.59 21.61
N ASP A 400 53.13 -59.64 20.96
CA ASP A 400 53.37 -59.97 19.55
C ASP A 400 52.08 -60.13 18.72
N ASP A 401 50.92 -59.86 19.32
CA ASP A 401 49.63 -59.87 18.62
C ASP A 401 49.50 -58.68 17.65
N PRO A 402 48.81 -58.82 16.49
CA PRO A 402 48.55 -57.71 15.59
C PRO A 402 47.74 -56.58 16.25
N LYS A 403 48.12 -55.32 16.01
CA LYS A 403 47.35 -54.15 16.45
C LYS A 403 46.31 -53.75 15.41
N ILE A 404 45.12 -53.33 15.86
CA ILE A 404 43.98 -53.03 14.98
C ILE A 404 43.49 -51.60 15.20
N ILE A 405 43.19 -50.90 14.10
CA ILE A 405 42.50 -49.62 14.06
C ILE A 405 41.19 -49.81 13.29
N GLN A 406 40.06 -49.36 13.86
CA GLN A 406 38.77 -49.27 13.16
C GLN A 406 38.52 -47.82 12.75
N ALA A 407 38.21 -47.57 11.48
CA ALA A 407 37.92 -46.24 10.96
C ALA A 407 37.09 -46.30 9.68
N LYS A 408 36.32 -45.25 9.36
CA LYS A 408 35.53 -45.20 8.10
C LYS A 408 36.46 -45.18 6.88
N ALA A 409 36.06 -45.83 5.79
CA ALA A 409 36.75 -45.71 4.51
C ALA A 409 36.90 -44.22 4.10
N GLY A 410 38.10 -43.83 3.66
CA GLY A 410 38.47 -42.45 3.33
C GLY A 410 38.86 -41.58 4.53
N THR A 411 38.94 -42.15 5.74
CA THR A 411 39.48 -41.44 6.90
C THR A 411 41.01 -41.54 6.88
N GLU A 412 41.69 -40.45 7.24
CA GLU A 412 43.14 -40.45 7.41
C GLU A 412 43.52 -40.93 8.80
N ILE A 413 44.31 -42.00 8.87
CA ILE A 413 44.92 -42.50 10.10
C ILE A 413 46.43 -42.29 10.06
N THR A 414 47.07 -42.38 11.22
CA THR A 414 48.54 -42.34 11.33
C THR A 414 49.07 -43.76 11.51
N ILE A 415 50.05 -44.15 10.71
CA ILE A 415 50.72 -45.46 10.78
C ILE A 415 51.43 -45.56 12.13
N ILE A 416 51.17 -46.66 12.84
CA ILE A 416 51.68 -46.87 14.21
C ILE A 416 53.20 -47.10 14.23
N GLU A 417 53.78 -46.86 15.40
CA GLU A 417 55.20 -47.13 15.66
C GLU A 417 55.58 -48.58 15.38
N ALA A 418 56.81 -48.81 14.91
CA ALA A 418 57.28 -50.14 14.56
C ALA A 418 57.54 -50.99 15.81
N PRO A 419 57.28 -52.32 15.75
CA PRO A 419 57.72 -53.24 16.78
C PRO A 419 59.26 -53.40 16.74
N VAL A 420 59.83 -54.10 17.73
CA VAL A 420 61.26 -54.42 17.83
C VAL A 420 61.48 -55.92 17.67
N LYS A 421 62.51 -56.32 16.92
CA LYS A 421 62.89 -57.72 16.71
C LYS A 421 64.39 -57.90 16.92
N GLU A 422 64.78 -58.74 17.90
CA GLU A 422 66.18 -58.94 18.27
C GLU A 422 67.01 -59.48 17.09
N GLY A 423 68.13 -58.82 16.79
CA GLY A 423 69.01 -59.17 15.66
C GLY A 423 68.54 -58.65 14.29
N TYR A 424 67.42 -57.93 14.24
CA TYR A 424 66.85 -57.37 13.02
C TYR A 424 66.58 -55.87 13.16
N GLU A 425 66.73 -55.15 12.05
CA GLU A 425 66.31 -53.76 11.89
C GLU A 425 64.97 -53.74 11.15
N PHE A 426 64.00 -52.95 11.63
CA PHE A 426 62.75 -52.71 10.91
C PHE A 426 63.05 -51.88 9.66
N GLU A 427 62.54 -52.30 8.49
CA GLU A 427 62.72 -51.54 7.25
C GLU A 427 61.49 -50.70 6.89
N TYR A 428 60.31 -51.32 6.85
CA TYR A 428 59.03 -50.66 6.50
C TYR A 428 57.83 -51.58 6.76
N TRP A 429 56.63 -50.99 6.75
CA TRP A 429 55.36 -51.71 6.70
C TRP A 429 55.04 -52.13 5.25
N GLN A 430 54.94 -53.44 5.00
CA GLN A 430 54.49 -53.99 3.73
C GLN A 430 53.06 -53.52 3.45
N GLY A 431 52.83 -52.86 2.32
CA GLY A 431 51.53 -52.25 1.99
C GLY A 431 51.64 -51.01 1.11
N SER A 432 52.78 -50.30 1.14
CA SER A 432 53.36 -49.42 0.08
C SER A 432 54.72 -48.83 0.52
N LYS A 433 55.47 -49.54 1.38
CA LYS A 433 56.71 -49.05 2.05
C LYS A 433 56.48 -47.88 3.01
N TYR A 434 55.38 -47.93 3.77
CA TYR A 434 55.09 -46.92 4.78
C TYR A 434 56.04 -47.04 5.99
N GLN A 435 56.37 -45.89 6.56
CA GLN A 435 57.12 -45.75 7.80
C GLN A 435 56.18 -45.43 8.96
N PRO A 436 56.59 -45.74 10.21
CA PRO A 436 55.99 -45.14 11.40
C PRO A 436 55.75 -43.64 11.27
N GLY A 437 54.55 -43.18 11.64
CA GLY A 437 54.16 -41.77 11.57
C GLY A 437 53.58 -41.30 10.22
N ASP A 438 53.66 -42.11 9.15
CA ASP A 438 53.06 -41.75 7.86
C ASP A 438 51.52 -41.62 7.95
N LYS A 439 50.95 -40.79 7.08
CA LYS A 439 49.49 -40.67 6.93
C LYS A 439 48.96 -41.69 5.94
N TYR A 440 47.85 -42.35 6.30
CA TYR A 440 47.25 -43.41 5.51
C TYR A 440 45.74 -43.20 5.38
N GLN A 441 45.26 -43.19 4.13
CA GLN A 441 43.84 -43.13 3.81
C GLN A 441 43.25 -44.54 3.83
N VAL A 442 42.31 -44.80 4.73
CA VAL A 442 41.74 -46.14 4.91
C VAL A 442 40.93 -46.53 3.66
N PRO A 443 41.29 -47.61 2.94
CA PRO A 443 40.55 -48.03 1.77
C PRO A 443 39.27 -48.76 2.17
N LYS A 444 38.30 -48.82 1.25
CA LYS A 444 37.12 -49.68 1.38
C LYS A 444 37.55 -51.15 1.39
N GLY A 445 37.10 -51.93 2.36
CA GLY A 445 37.53 -53.31 2.61
C GLY A 445 38.72 -53.49 3.55
N GLY A 446 39.21 -52.40 4.17
CA GLY A 446 40.31 -52.44 5.15
C GLY A 446 41.70 -52.69 4.54
N HIS A 447 42.71 -52.79 5.40
CA HIS A 447 44.09 -53.05 4.97
C HIS A 447 44.90 -53.80 6.03
N ARG A 448 45.89 -54.60 5.61
CA ARG A 448 46.81 -55.29 6.53
C ARG A 448 48.25 -54.95 6.22
N PHE A 449 48.88 -54.24 7.15
CA PHE A 449 50.32 -53.99 7.18
C PHE A 449 51.05 -55.16 7.83
N THR A 450 52.19 -55.54 7.28
CA THR A 450 53.07 -56.59 7.85
C THR A 450 54.49 -56.04 7.94
N ALA A 451 55.14 -56.16 9.09
CA ALA A 451 56.47 -55.62 9.31
C ALA A 451 57.53 -56.35 8.47
N ILE A 452 58.37 -55.60 7.74
CA ILE A 452 59.51 -56.13 7.00
C ILE A 452 60.81 -55.83 7.75
N TRP A 453 61.67 -56.83 7.81
CA TRP A 453 62.86 -56.85 8.66
C TRP A 453 64.13 -57.16 7.86
N ARG A 454 65.25 -56.56 8.26
CA ARG A 454 66.61 -56.86 7.76
C ARG A 454 67.50 -57.37 8.88
N GLU A 455 68.19 -58.47 8.67
CA GLU A 455 69.13 -59.03 9.65
C GLU A 455 70.39 -58.16 9.79
N ILE A 456 70.82 -57.89 11.02
CA ILE A 456 72.01 -57.09 11.30
C ILE A 456 73.20 -58.04 11.52
N ALA A 457 74.24 -57.91 10.68
CA ALA A 457 75.46 -58.72 10.82
C ALA A 457 76.25 -58.32 12.08
N ALA A 458 76.58 -59.30 12.93
CA ALA A 458 77.30 -59.09 14.18
C ALA A 458 78.71 -58.50 13.97
N THR A 459 78.91 -57.23 14.32
CA THR A 459 80.25 -56.65 14.45
C THR A 459 80.87 -57.01 15.80
N LYS A 460 82.07 -57.58 15.75
CA LYS A 460 82.94 -58.02 16.87
C LYS A 460 83.22 -56.86 17.85
N PRO A 461 83.29 -57.10 19.19
CA PRO A 461 83.38 -56.03 20.17
C PRO A 461 84.82 -55.52 20.36
N SER A 462 84.98 -54.20 20.48
CA SER A 462 86.17 -53.54 21.03
C SER A 462 85.78 -52.76 22.28
N ASP A 463 86.52 -53.02 23.34
CA ASP A 463 86.38 -52.58 24.74
C ASP A 463 86.71 -51.08 25.00
N PRO A 464 86.52 -50.55 26.23
CA PRO A 464 85.86 -49.26 26.49
C PRO A 464 86.78 -48.13 27.00
N ALA A 465 86.34 -46.90 26.78
CA ALA A 465 86.60 -45.66 27.56
C ALA A 465 85.73 -44.55 26.90
N GLU A 466 85.18 -43.51 27.51
CA GLU A 466 85.47 -42.80 28.75
C GLU A 466 84.26 -41.88 29.04
N SER A 467 84.03 -41.55 30.31
CA SER A 467 82.99 -40.62 30.75
C SER A 467 83.30 -39.17 30.36
N THR A 468 82.29 -38.35 30.07
CA THR A 468 82.12 -37.00 30.65
C THR A 468 80.78 -36.37 30.23
N LYS A 469 80.19 -35.60 31.15
CA LYS A 469 79.03 -34.69 31.04
C LYS A 469 79.44 -33.41 31.84
N PRO A 470 78.80 -32.22 31.75
CA PRO A 470 77.93 -31.57 30.74
C PRO A 470 78.50 -30.20 30.25
N SER A 471 77.87 -29.55 29.26
CA SER A 471 77.68 -28.09 29.30
C SER A 471 76.61 -27.61 28.31
N GLU A 472 76.08 -26.44 28.64
CA GLU A 472 74.83 -25.78 28.27
C GLU A 472 74.93 -24.85 27.03
N THR A 473 73.78 -24.67 26.37
CA THR A 473 73.26 -23.48 25.65
C THR A 473 73.61 -23.16 24.18
N THR A 474 72.53 -22.82 23.46
CA THR A 474 72.32 -21.91 22.30
C THR A 474 72.09 -22.50 20.89
N THR A 475 70.82 -22.44 20.48
CA THR A 475 70.22 -22.29 19.13
C THR A 475 70.85 -21.06 18.41
N PRO A 476 70.84 -20.89 17.04
CA PRO A 476 69.64 -21.15 16.24
C PRO A 476 69.73 -21.45 14.69
N THR A 477 68.57 -21.89 14.18
CA THR A 477 67.91 -21.66 12.86
C THR A 477 68.35 -22.37 11.56
N GLU A 478 67.41 -23.17 11.02
CA GLU A 478 67.01 -23.44 9.61
C GLU A 478 68.00 -24.08 8.61
N THR A 479 67.61 -24.87 7.60
CA THR A 479 66.32 -25.25 6.98
C THR A 479 66.47 -26.60 6.29
N VAL A 480 65.38 -27.38 6.21
CA VAL A 480 65.28 -28.67 5.52
C VAL A 480 64.77 -28.46 4.09
N GLN A 481 65.34 -29.20 3.13
CA GLN A 481 64.76 -29.40 1.81
C GLN A 481 65.01 -30.83 1.33
N THR A 482 63.95 -31.60 1.10
CA THR A 482 63.99 -32.83 0.26
C THR A 482 62.83 -32.85 -0.73
N ALA A 483 63.10 -33.57 -1.82
CA ALA A 483 62.47 -33.53 -3.15
C ALA A 483 61.13 -34.30 -3.28
N PRO A 484 60.40 -34.16 -4.40
CA PRO A 484 59.20 -34.94 -4.70
C PRO A 484 59.51 -36.20 -5.55
N LYS A 485 58.67 -37.24 -5.44
CA LYS A 485 58.51 -38.30 -6.45
C LYS A 485 57.03 -38.55 -6.72
N THR A 486 56.72 -38.75 -8.00
CA THR A 486 55.47 -38.51 -8.72
C THR A 486 54.67 -39.76 -9.07
N GLY A 487 53.37 -39.56 -9.37
CA GLY A 487 52.49 -40.41 -10.20
C GLY A 487 51.16 -40.79 -9.51
N GLU A 488 50.13 -39.91 -9.47
CA GLU A 488 48.98 -39.78 -10.41
C GLU A 488 48.05 -41.01 -10.48
N ASN A 489 46.71 -40.99 -10.52
CA ASN A 489 45.59 -40.01 -10.59
C ASN A 489 44.31 -40.83 -10.21
N THR A 490 43.15 -40.32 -9.80
CA THR A 490 42.23 -39.37 -10.46
C THR A 490 41.10 -38.97 -9.49
N GLY A 491 40.58 -37.74 -9.63
CA GLY A 491 39.15 -37.48 -9.43
C GLY A 491 38.76 -36.48 -8.35
N THR A 492 38.92 -35.19 -8.66
CA THR A 492 38.03 -34.05 -8.35
C THR A 492 37.01 -34.20 -7.20
N TYR A 493 37.09 -33.32 -6.19
CA TYR A 493 36.05 -32.32 -5.89
C TYR A 493 36.57 -31.38 -4.77
N LEU A 494 36.80 -30.13 -5.13
CA LEU A 494 36.99 -29.01 -4.20
C LEU A 494 35.64 -28.68 -3.55
N ILE A 495 35.65 -28.56 -2.22
CA ILE A 495 34.60 -27.93 -1.44
C ILE A 495 35.25 -26.73 -0.70
N TRP A 496 34.42 -25.73 -0.37
CA TRP A 496 34.65 -24.60 0.55
C TRP A 496 35.44 -23.42 -0.04
N SER A 497 35.13 -22.15 0.25
CA SER A 497 34.04 -21.50 0.99
C SER A 497 34.31 -19.99 0.85
N SER A 498 33.23 -19.21 0.85
CA SER A 498 33.07 -17.95 1.59
C SER A 498 34.30 -17.06 1.82
N ILE A 499 34.24 -15.82 1.34
CA ILE A 499 34.12 -14.61 2.19
C ILE A 499 33.88 -13.37 1.30
N LEU A 500 32.87 -12.61 1.71
CA LEU A 500 32.49 -11.28 1.24
C LEU A 500 33.62 -10.25 1.32
N LEU A 501 33.66 -9.32 0.35
CA LEU A 501 33.80 -7.89 0.63
C LEU A 501 33.32 -7.03 -0.55
N VAL A 502 32.45 -6.09 -0.22
CA VAL A 502 31.83 -5.07 -1.09
C VAL A 502 32.86 -3.99 -1.45
N ALA A 503 32.90 -3.57 -2.71
CA ALA A 503 33.28 -2.21 -3.09
C ALA A 503 32.61 -1.82 -4.41
N ALA A 504 31.92 -0.68 -4.36
CA ALA A 504 31.18 -0.06 -5.45
C ALA A 504 32.08 0.70 -6.43
N GLY A 505 31.61 0.81 -7.66
CA GLY A 505 32.06 1.72 -8.73
C GLY A 505 31.31 1.29 -10.01
N GLY A 506 30.36 2.02 -10.57
CA GLY A 506 30.31 3.46 -10.80
C GLY A 506 30.74 3.71 -12.24
N LEU A 507 29.80 4.11 -13.10
CA LEU A 507 29.95 5.10 -14.20
C LEU A 507 28.67 5.08 -15.08
N LEU A 508 27.86 6.16 -15.10
CA LEU A 508 27.89 7.31 -16.04
C LEU A 508 27.13 6.99 -17.35
N ILE A 509 26.23 7.78 -17.97
CA ILE A 509 25.89 9.22 -18.11
C ILE A 509 24.47 9.23 -18.75
N VAL A 510 23.53 10.17 -18.50
CA VAL A 510 23.30 11.39 -19.31
C VAL A 510 22.41 12.36 -18.53
N LEU A 511 22.90 13.60 -18.43
CA LEU A 511 22.26 14.81 -17.93
C LEU A 511 21.18 15.33 -18.89
N ARG A 512 20.08 15.89 -18.36
CA ARG A 512 19.60 17.19 -18.84
C ARG A 512 18.97 18.03 -17.72
N LYS A 513 19.72 19.07 -17.41
CA LYS A 513 19.53 20.21 -16.52
C LYS A 513 18.40 21.12 -17.02
N GLN A 514 17.52 21.59 -16.13
CA GLN A 514 17.14 23.01 -16.09
C GLN A 514 16.53 23.38 -14.73
N ARG A 515 17.26 24.26 -14.02
CA ARG A 515 16.80 25.03 -12.87
C ARG A 515 17.23 26.47 -13.17
N THR A 516 16.25 27.37 -13.21
CA THR A 516 16.32 28.84 -13.18
C THR A 516 15.03 29.25 -12.49
N SER A 517 14.92 30.23 -11.60
CA SER A 517 15.83 31.17 -10.95
C SER A 517 15.02 31.75 -9.77
N LYS A 518 15.70 32.16 -8.69
CA LYS A 518 15.14 33.13 -7.74
C LYS A 518 15.02 34.50 -8.43
N THR A 519 13.99 35.28 -8.09
CA THR A 519 14.08 36.72 -7.75
C THR A 519 12.72 37.29 -7.32
N ASN A 520 12.77 38.08 -6.24
CA ASN A 520 11.81 39.00 -5.64
C ASN A 520 10.62 38.43 -4.85
#